data_AF-A0A4V2QZW5-F1
#
_entry.id   AF-A0A4V2QZW5-F1
#
_cell.length_a   1.000
_cell.length_b   1.000
_cell.length_c   1.000
_cell.angle_alpha   90.00
_cell.angle_beta   90.00
_cell.angle_gamma   90.00
#
_symmetry.space_group_name_H-M   'P 1'
#
loop_
_entity.id
_entity.type
_entity.pdbx_description
1 polymer ?
#
loop_
_entity_poly.entity_id
_entity_poly.type
_entity_poly.pdbx_seq_one_letter_code
_entity_poly.pdbx_strand_id
1 'polypeptide(L)'
;MHFGDFSSVVQLGVGLHLGTALLQIYGEVGLQPMVRSIVRMQNVADDPNHPPDEEHRDELDSLVSRFEVFKIQMFTEYKKYLVINSIVSFILVGILVFISYRSSEQISPQWSIVFVALSILPAPITLFCLWHDATNALRPLLNAADLLEKKMVG
;
A
#
# COMPACT_ATOMS: atom_id res chain seq x y z
N MET A 1 22.02 17.06 24.79
CA MET A 1 20.71 16.51 24.40
C MET A 1 20.36 15.44 25.41
N HIS A 2 19.15 15.48 25.94
CA HIS A 2 18.64 14.49 26.87
C HIS A 2 17.66 13.56 26.16
N PHE A 3 17.40 12.39 26.71
CA PHE A 3 16.43 11.45 26.14
C PHE A 3 15.03 12.08 26.00
N GLY A 4 14.62 12.94 26.94
CA GLY A 4 13.33 13.64 26.89
C GLY A 4 13.12 14.49 25.63
N ASP A 5 14.20 15.03 25.04
CA ASP A 5 14.15 15.87 23.84
C ASP A 5 13.65 15.09 22.60
N PHE A 6 13.68 13.75 22.63
CA PHE A 6 13.31 12.87 21.52
C PHE A 6 11.91 12.29 21.63
N SER A 7 11.19 12.51 22.73
CA SER A 7 9.88 11.92 22.97
C SER A 7 8.89 12.26 21.83
N SER A 8 8.89 13.50 21.34
CA SER A 8 8.02 13.93 20.24
C SER A 8 8.35 13.24 18.91
N VAL A 9 9.63 13.00 18.63
CA VAL A 9 10.07 12.34 17.39
C VAL A 9 9.71 10.86 17.40
N VAL A 10 9.88 10.17 18.53
CA VAL A 10 9.50 8.77 18.64
C VAL A 10 7.97 8.61 18.61
N GLN A 11 7.22 9.53 19.24
CA GLN A 11 5.76 9.57 19.13
C GLN A 11 5.28 9.76 17.69
N LEU A 12 5.93 10.67 16.93
CA LEU A 12 5.67 10.83 15.52
C LEU A 12 5.99 9.55 14.73
N GLY A 13 7.08 8.86 15.06
CA GLY A 13 7.43 7.57 14.48
C GLY A 13 6.33 6.52 14.69
N VAL A 14 5.84 6.36 15.92
CA VAL A 14 4.73 5.46 16.26
C VAL A 14 3.48 5.82 15.43
N GLY A 15 3.09 7.10 15.41
CA GLY A 15 1.95 7.58 14.65
C GLY A 15 2.09 7.32 13.15
N LEU A 16 3.29 7.54 12.59
CA LEU A 16 3.60 7.30 11.19
C LEU A 16 3.49 5.82 10.82
N HIS A 17 3.97 4.91 11.67
CA HIS A 17 3.92 3.47 11.41
C HIS A 17 2.49 2.92 11.51
N LEU A 18 1.71 3.39 12.48
CA LEU A 18 0.30 3.04 12.60
C LEU A 18 -0.54 3.63 11.47
N GLY A 19 -0.32 4.91 11.13
CA GLY A 19 -1.01 5.58 10.02
C GLY A 19 -0.64 4.96 8.67
N THR A 20 0.62 4.58 8.49
CA THR A 20 1.05 3.79 7.34
C THR A 20 0.31 2.48 7.32
N ALA A 21 0.31 1.69 8.40
CA ALA A 21 -0.45 0.45 8.44
C ALA A 21 -1.91 0.67 8.06
N LEU A 22 -2.59 1.70 8.56
CA LEU A 22 -3.98 2.01 8.18
C LEU A 22 -4.15 2.34 6.68
N LEU A 23 -3.33 3.22 6.10
CA LEU A 23 -3.41 3.57 4.67
C LEU A 23 -3.25 2.37 3.75
N GLN A 24 -2.45 1.44 4.22
CA GLN A 24 -2.02 0.27 3.52
C GLN A 24 -3.21 -0.74 3.52
N ILE A 25 -4.11 -0.69 4.52
CA ILE A 25 -5.44 -1.36 4.52
C ILE A 25 -6.36 -0.71 3.48
N TYR A 26 -6.28 0.61 3.32
CA TYR A 26 -7.04 1.38 2.33
C TYR A 26 -6.49 1.26 0.88
N GLY A 27 -5.61 0.29 0.60
CA GLY A 27 -5.03 0.06 -0.73
C GLY A 27 -6.03 -0.10 -1.89
N GLU A 28 -7.31 -0.28 -1.59
CA GLU A 28 -8.43 -0.24 -2.53
C GLU A 28 -8.52 1.06 -3.34
N VAL A 29 -8.06 2.20 -2.80
CA VAL A 29 -8.11 3.49 -3.52
C VAL A 29 -7.31 3.45 -4.82
N GLY A 30 -6.18 2.73 -4.84
CA GLY A 30 -5.34 2.57 -6.03
C GLY A 30 -5.95 1.69 -7.13
N LEU A 31 -6.97 0.89 -6.79
CA LEU A 31 -7.59 -0.07 -7.72
C LEU A 31 -8.82 0.49 -8.44
N GLN A 32 -9.33 1.65 -8.02
CA GLN A 32 -10.53 2.24 -8.60
C GLN A 32 -10.52 2.43 -10.12
N PRO A 33 -9.41 2.87 -10.76
CA PRO A 33 -9.40 3.03 -12.22
C PRO A 33 -9.70 1.72 -12.96
N MET A 34 -9.12 0.61 -12.49
CA MET A 34 -9.32 -0.71 -13.08
C MET A 34 -10.77 -1.20 -12.88
N VAL A 35 -11.32 -1.02 -11.68
CA VAL A 35 -12.72 -1.35 -11.38
C VAL A 35 -13.67 -0.61 -12.33
N ARG A 36 -13.43 0.68 -12.58
CA ARG A 36 -14.26 1.47 -13.50
C ARG A 36 -14.18 1.00 -14.94
N SER A 37 -12.98 0.66 -15.43
CA SER A 37 -12.80 0.14 -16.80
C SER A 37 -13.50 -1.22 -16.97
N ILE A 38 -13.33 -2.15 -16.01
CA ILE A 38 -14.02 -3.44 -16.01
C ILE A 38 -15.54 -3.27 -16.06
N VAL A 39 -16.11 -2.43 -15.18
CA VAL A 39 -17.55 -2.19 -15.15
C VAL A 39 -18.06 -1.62 -16.48
N ARG A 40 -17.30 -0.71 -17.12
CA ARG A 40 -17.67 -0.19 -18.44
C ARG A 40 -17.68 -1.28 -19.51
N MET A 41 -16.67 -2.13 -19.55
CA MET A 41 -16.60 -3.24 -20.51
C MET A 41 -17.71 -4.27 -20.28
N GLN A 42 -18.03 -4.58 -19.02
CA GLN A 42 -19.15 -5.47 -18.66
C GLN A 42 -20.49 -4.90 -19.13
N ASN A 43 -20.74 -3.61 -18.93
CA ASN A 43 -21.96 -2.97 -19.40
C ASN A 43 -22.12 -3.04 -20.94
N VAL A 44 -21.00 -2.98 -21.68
CA VAL A 44 -21.01 -3.16 -23.15
C VAL A 44 -21.21 -4.62 -23.53
N ALA A 45 -20.58 -5.54 -22.81
CA ALA A 45 -20.78 -6.97 -23.00
C ALA A 45 -22.23 -7.41 -22.78
N ASP A 46 -22.95 -6.74 -21.90
CA ASP A 46 -24.35 -7.02 -21.56
C ASP A 46 -25.37 -6.25 -22.41
N ASP A 47 -24.95 -5.37 -23.34
CA ASP A 47 -25.87 -4.67 -24.24
C ASP A 47 -26.44 -5.64 -25.28
N PRO A 48 -27.76 -5.95 -25.25
CA PRO A 48 -28.38 -6.89 -26.18
C PRO A 48 -28.45 -6.35 -27.62
N ASN A 49 -28.24 -5.04 -27.84
CA ASN A 49 -28.38 -4.42 -29.16
C ASN A 49 -27.07 -4.42 -29.95
N HIS A 50 -25.92 -4.42 -29.27
CA HIS A 50 -24.59 -4.45 -29.88
C HIS A 50 -23.65 -5.34 -29.07
N PRO A 51 -23.91 -6.66 -29.01
CA PRO A 51 -23.07 -7.56 -28.25
C PRO A 51 -21.67 -7.62 -28.91
N PRO A 52 -20.60 -7.51 -28.11
CA PRO A 52 -19.25 -7.75 -28.60
C PRO A 52 -19.06 -9.22 -28.98
N ASP A 53 -18.09 -9.50 -29.84
CA ASP A 53 -17.72 -10.86 -30.23
C ASP A 53 -17.44 -11.74 -28.99
N GLU A 54 -17.78 -13.03 -29.07
CA GLU A 54 -17.55 -14.00 -27.98
C GLU A 54 -16.08 -14.01 -27.53
N GLU A 55 -15.14 -13.84 -28.46
CA GLU A 55 -13.70 -13.72 -28.17
C GLU A 55 -13.40 -12.55 -27.22
N HIS A 56 -14.05 -11.39 -27.40
CA HIS A 56 -13.86 -10.23 -26.53
C HIS A 56 -14.53 -10.42 -25.16
N ARG A 57 -15.62 -11.18 -25.08
CA ARG A 57 -16.26 -11.56 -23.80
C ARG A 57 -15.35 -12.51 -23.01
N ASP A 58 -14.76 -13.49 -23.68
CA ASP A 58 -13.79 -14.41 -23.06
C ASP A 58 -12.51 -13.66 -22.61
N GLU A 59 -12.01 -12.71 -23.40
CA GLU A 59 -10.90 -11.82 -23.01
C GLU A 59 -11.24 -10.99 -21.76
N LEU A 60 -12.48 -10.47 -21.66
CA LEU A 60 -12.97 -9.71 -20.50
C LEU A 60 -13.04 -10.58 -19.24
N ASP A 61 -13.62 -11.78 -19.33
CA ASP A 61 -13.72 -12.70 -18.18
C ASP A 61 -12.33 -13.13 -17.68
N SER A 62 -11.40 -13.37 -18.61
CA SER A 62 -10.00 -13.64 -18.29
C SER A 62 -9.34 -12.44 -17.57
N LEU A 63 -9.60 -11.21 -18.04
CA LEU A 63 -9.08 -10.00 -17.41
C LEU A 63 -9.65 -9.79 -15.99
N VAL A 64 -10.95 -10.01 -15.80
CA VAL A 64 -11.62 -9.94 -14.49
C VAL A 64 -11.03 -10.97 -13.53
N SER A 65 -10.87 -12.22 -13.99
CA SER A 65 -10.26 -13.28 -13.19
C SER A 65 -8.83 -12.93 -12.75
N ARG A 66 -8.00 -12.43 -13.68
CA ARG A 66 -6.64 -11.97 -13.38
C ARG A 66 -6.62 -10.80 -12.40
N PHE A 67 -7.57 -9.87 -12.51
CA PHE A 67 -7.69 -8.74 -11.59
C PHE A 67 -8.09 -9.17 -10.17
N GLU A 68 -9.00 -10.13 -10.03
CA GLU A 68 -9.35 -10.69 -8.71
C GLU A 68 -8.19 -11.46 -8.07
N VAL A 69 -7.45 -12.26 -8.85
CA VAL A 69 -6.22 -12.91 -8.37
C VAL A 69 -5.19 -11.86 -7.91
N PHE A 70 -5.03 -10.78 -8.68
CA PHE A 70 -4.14 -9.68 -8.32
C PHE A 70 -4.56 -9.01 -7.00
N LYS A 71 -5.85 -8.75 -6.78
CA LYS A 71 -6.36 -8.21 -5.50
C LYS A 71 -5.98 -9.09 -4.31
N ILE A 72 -6.16 -10.41 -4.43
CA ILE A 72 -5.83 -11.38 -3.37
C ILE A 72 -4.32 -11.41 -3.10
N GLN A 73 -3.51 -11.42 -4.15
CA GLN A 73 -2.04 -11.38 -4.03
C GLN A 73 -1.58 -10.08 -3.37
N MET A 74 -2.11 -8.94 -3.82
CA MET A 74 -1.82 -7.63 -3.23
C MET A 74 -2.19 -7.56 -1.75
N PHE A 75 -3.34 -8.10 -1.35
CA PHE A 75 -3.73 -8.15 0.06
C PHE A 75 -2.79 -9.02 0.90
N THR A 76 -2.31 -10.12 0.32
CA THR A 76 -1.37 -11.04 0.98
C THR A 76 0.01 -10.41 1.15
N GLU A 77 0.54 -9.78 0.10
CA GLU A 77 1.81 -9.03 0.19
C GLU A 77 1.67 -7.85 1.16
N TYR A 78 0.53 -7.17 1.12
CA TYR A 78 0.22 -6.05 2.01
C TYR A 78 0.30 -6.44 3.50
N LYS A 79 -0.23 -7.62 3.87
CA LYS A 79 -0.13 -8.12 5.26
C LYS A 79 1.30 -8.18 5.78
N LYS A 80 2.29 -8.48 4.94
CA LYS A 80 3.70 -8.52 5.37
C LYS A 80 4.17 -7.15 5.84
N TYR A 81 3.86 -6.10 5.08
CA TYR A 81 4.22 -4.72 5.44
C TYR A 81 3.46 -4.21 6.66
N LEU A 82 2.19 -4.59 6.81
CA LEU A 82 1.41 -4.31 8.03
C LEU A 82 2.12 -4.91 9.27
N VAL A 83 2.52 -6.18 9.19
CA VAL A 83 3.22 -6.85 10.30
C VAL A 83 4.54 -6.16 10.61
N ILE A 84 5.33 -5.81 9.59
CA ILE A 84 6.61 -5.08 9.77
C ILE A 84 6.37 -3.74 10.48
N ASN A 85 5.43 -2.91 9.98
CA ASN A 85 5.14 -1.61 10.57
C ASN A 85 4.58 -1.74 12.00
N SER A 86 3.80 -2.77 12.28
CA SER A 86 3.28 -3.05 13.63
C SER A 86 4.39 -3.44 14.61
N ILE A 87 5.32 -4.30 14.18
CA ILE A 87 6.49 -4.70 15.00
C ILE A 87 7.36 -3.49 15.30
N VAL A 88 7.67 -2.67 14.29
CA VAL A 88 8.49 -1.46 14.47
C VAL A 88 7.79 -0.49 15.43
N SER A 89 6.48 -0.27 15.28
CA SER A 89 5.70 0.57 16.19
C SER A 89 5.78 0.06 17.64
N PHE A 90 5.65 -1.25 17.87
CA PHE A 90 5.76 -1.84 19.20
C PHE A 90 7.16 -1.64 19.82
N ILE A 91 8.21 -1.79 19.02
CA ILE A 91 9.59 -1.52 19.45
C ILE A 91 9.76 -0.03 19.83
N LEU A 92 9.22 0.90 19.02
CA LEU A 92 9.27 2.33 19.29
C LEU A 92 8.50 2.71 20.56
N VAL A 93 7.37 2.06 20.84
CA VAL A 93 6.64 2.22 22.11
C VAL A 93 7.50 1.77 23.30
N GLY A 94 8.20 0.63 23.18
CA GLY A 94 9.15 0.18 24.21
C GLY A 94 10.29 1.18 24.44
N ILE A 95 10.82 1.76 23.37
CA ILE A 95 11.84 2.82 23.42
C ILE A 95 11.27 4.08 24.11
N LEU A 96 10.04 4.48 23.82
CA LEU A 96 9.38 5.61 24.50
C LEU A 96 9.25 5.40 26.00
N VAL A 97 8.84 4.20 26.42
CA VAL A 97 8.77 3.85 27.84
C VAL A 97 10.14 3.97 28.49
N PHE A 98 11.19 3.45 27.84
CA PHE A 98 12.56 3.56 28.32
C PHE A 98 13.04 5.02 28.43
N ILE A 99 12.79 5.83 27.39
CA ILE A 99 13.09 7.26 27.36
C ILE A 99 12.39 8.00 28.50
N SER A 100 11.15 7.63 28.82
CA SER A 100 10.39 8.24 29.92
C SER A 100 11.07 8.01 31.27
N TYR A 101 11.57 6.79 31.53
CA TYR A 101 12.31 6.48 32.76
C TYR A 101 13.70 7.12 32.82
N ARG A 102 14.37 7.32 31.69
CA ARG A 102 15.75 7.85 31.59
C ARG A 102 15.81 9.28 31.04
N SER A 103 14.72 10.04 31.19
CA SER A 103 14.53 11.32 30.49
C SER A 103 15.62 12.37 30.75
N SER A 104 16.25 12.34 31.92
CA SER A 104 17.30 13.27 32.36
C SER A 104 18.72 12.84 31.99
N GLU A 105 18.91 11.65 31.39
CA GLU A 105 20.24 11.20 30.98
C GLU A 105 20.65 11.80 29.64
N GLN A 106 21.96 12.10 29.53
CA GLN A 106 22.54 12.59 28.29
C GLN A 106 22.67 11.43 27.29
N ILE A 107 22.23 11.69 26.07
CA ILE A 107 22.39 10.78 24.96
C ILE A 107 23.51 11.28 24.04
N SER A 108 24.32 10.36 23.53
CA SER A 108 25.31 10.69 22.50
C SER A 108 24.59 11.06 21.19
N PRO A 109 25.06 12.09 20.46
CA PRO A 109 24.45 12.54 19.20
C PRO A 109 24.33 11.44 18.14
N GLN A 110 25.24 10.47 18.14
CA GLN A 110 25.23 9.36 17.20
C GLN A 110 24.01 8.45 17.43
N TRP A 111 23.72 8.14 18.68
CA TRP A 111 22.55 7.33 19.06
C TRP A 111 21.24 8.07 18.79
N SER A 112 21.22 9.38 18.98
CA SER A 112 20.09 10.23 18.59
C SER A 112 19.74 10.11 17.11
N ILE A 113 20.74 10.20 16.22
CA ILE A 113 20.52 10.07 14.77
C ILE A 113 19.96 8.69 14.44
N VAL A 114 20.49 7.64 15.06
CA VAL A 114 20.04 6.26 14.86
C VAL A 114 18.57 6.11 15.29
N PHE A 115 18.18 6.63 16.45
CA PHE A 115 16.79 6.57 16.90
C PHE A 115 15.85 7.31 15.96
N VAL A 116 16.22 8.50 15.50
CA VAL A 116 15.39 9.27 14.55
C VAL A 116 15.26 8.53 13.21
N ALA A 117 16.37 8.04 12.67
CA ALA A 117 16.38 7.31 11.41
C ALA A 117 15.53 6.04 11.48
N LEU A 118 15.68 5.23 12.53
CA LEU A 118 14.87 4.02 12.74
C LEU A 118 13.40 4.31 13.05
N SER A 119 13.09 5.47 13.64
CA SER A 119 11.71 5.87 13.94
C SER A 119 10.95 6.36 12.71
N ILE A 120 11.64 6.92 11.71
CA ILE A 120 11.00 7.60 10.59
C ILE A 120 11.14 6.81 9.29
N LEU A 121 12.34 6.32 8.94
CA LEU A 121 12.62 5.77 7.60
C LEU A 121 11.87 4.49 7.23
N PRO A 122 11.58 3.53 8.14
CA PRO A 122 10.95 2.28 7.71
C PRO A 122 9.55 2.47 7.12
N ALA A 123 8.74 3.38 7.67
CA ALA A 123 7.39 3.67 7.16
C ALA A 123 7.36 4.21 5.70
N PRO A 124 8.06 5.28 5.31
CA PRO A 124 8.09 5.76 3.93
C PRO A 124 8.78 4.76 2.99
N ILE A 125 9.78 4.02 3.45
CA ILE A 125 10.39 2.95 2.63
C ILE A 125 9.36 1.85 2.33
N THR A 126 8.63 1.38 3.33
CA THR A 126 7.60 0.34 3.13
C THR A 126 6.46 0.84 2.25
N LEU A 127 6.05 2.10 2.37
CA LEU A 127 5.08 2.73 1.47
C LEU A 127 5.60 2.82 0.04
N PHE A 128 6.86 3.23 -0.15
CA PHE A 128 7.45 3.36 -1.47
C PHE A 128 7.60 2.00 -2.17
N CYS A 129 8.13 1.00 -1.46
CA CYS A 129 8.23 -0.37 -1.98
C CYS A 129 6.86 -0.90 -2.38
N LEU A 130 5.86 -0.77 -1.50
CA LEU A 130 4.50 -1.21 -1.80
C LEU A 130 3.91 -0.49 -3.00
N TRP A 131 4.07 0.83 -3.08
CA TRP A 131 3.58 1.62 -4.21
C TRP A 131 4.24 1.18 -5.52
N HIS A 132 5.56 0.98 -5.50
CA HIS A 132 6.32 0.52 -6.67
C HIS A 132 5.88 -0.88 -7.11
N ASP A 133 5.78 -1.83 -6.19
CA ASP A 133 5.41 -3.21 -6.49
C ASP A 133 3.96 -3.31 -6.99
N ALA A 134 3.05 -2.58 -6.34
CA ALA A 134 1.65 -2.47 -6.77
C ALA A 134 1.54 -1.86 -8.17
N THR A 135 2.27 -0.77 -8.44
CA THR A 135 2.22 -0.08 -9.73
C THR A 135 2.75 -0.97 -10.85
N ASN A 136 3.85 -1.68 -10.61
CA ASN A 136 4.43 -2.57 -11.61
C ASN A 136 3.55 -3.77 -11.93
N ALA A 137 2.91 -4.35 -10.91
CA ALA A 137 2.01 -5.47 -11.10
C ALA A 137 0.64 -5.06 -11.68
N LEU A 138 0.16 -3.84 -11.39
CA LEU A 138 -1.10 -3.30 -11.93
C LEU A 138 -0.97 -2.79 -13.38
N ARG A 139 0.18 -2.21 -13.77
CA ARG A 139 0.42 -1.68 -15.11
C ARG A 139 0.08 -2.65 -16.27
N PRO A 140 0.49 -3.93 -16.27
CA PRO A 140 0.12 -4.85 -17.35
C PRO A 140 -1.39 -5.13 -17.42
N LEU A 141 -2.09 -5.11 -16.28
CA LEU A 141 -3.54 -5.28 -16.24
C LEU A 141 -4.26 -4.04 -16.78
N LEU A 142 -3.79 -2.83 -16.42
CA LEU A 142 -4.31 -1.58 -16.97
C LEU A 142 -4.12 -1.51 -18.48
N ASN A 143 -2.92 -1.85 -18.99
CA ASN A 143 -2.66 -1.86 -20.42
C ASN A 143 -3.54 -2.88 -21.17
N ALA A 144 -3.79 -4.05 -20.57
CA ALA A 144 -4.69 -5.05 -21.14
C ALA A 144 -6.15 -4.56 -21.14
N ALA A 145 -6.58 -3.91 -20.06
CA ALA A 145 -7.91 -3.30 -19.96
C ALA A 145 -8.10 -2.20 -21.00
N ASP A 146 -7.15 -1.27 -21.12
CA ASP A 146 -7.21 -0.17 -22.11
C ASP A 146 -7.25 -0.68 -23.55
N LEU A 147 -6.53 -1.77 -23.84
CA LEU A 147 -6.50 -2.38 -25.17
C LEU A 147 -7.82 -3.08 -25.49
N LEU A 148 -8.37 -3.83 -24.53
CA LEU A 148 -9.66 -4.50 -24.67
C LEU A 148 -10.81 -3.49 -24.76
N GLU A 149 -10.79 -2.46 -23.91
CA GLU A 149 -11.79 -1.39 -23.91
C GLU A 149 -11.83 -0.68 -25.28
N LYS A 150 -10.68 -0.44 -25.90
CA LYS A 150 -10.63 0.11 -27.26
C LYS A 150 -11.22 -0.82 -28.32
N LYS A 151 -11.07 -2.13 -28.20
CA LYS A 151 -11.69 -3.10 -29.13
C LYS A 151 -13.20 -3.22 -28.94
N MET A 152 -13.68 -3.07 -27.71
CA MET A 152 -15.09 -3.25 -27.36
C MET A 152 -15.93 -1.98 -27.50
N VAL A 153 -15.34 -0.81 -27.25
CA VAL A 153 -16.05 0.49 -27.16
C VAL A 153 -15.69 1.44 -28.30
N GLY A 154 -14.51 1.28 -28.90
CA GLY A 154 -14.01 2.12 -30.01
C GLY A 154 -14.35 1.53 -31.37
#